data_AF-A0AAW2NDJ7-F1
#
_entry.id   AF-A0AAW2NDJ7-F1
#
_cell.length_a   1.000
_cell.length_b   1.000
_cell.length_c   1.000
_cell.angle_alpha   90.00
_cell.angle_beta   90.00
_cell.angle_gamma   90.00
#
_symmetry.space_group_name_H-M   'P 1'
#
loop_
_entity.id
_entity.type
_entity.pdbx_description
1 polymer ?
#
loop_
_entity_poly.entity_id
_entity_poly.type
_entity_poly.pdbx_seq_one_letter_code
_entity_poly.pdbx_strand_id
1 'polypeptide(L)'
;MMGYENQGYEEAHLYASKEQMASIVLADDFSPPSDGSKSFPDDPSPHLKAVFRSFDFDSVDSGDMNGQDRSLLASPSSSSYYLKISVSDPQREQEQSASLVPGGSSYFTYLITTFTNMPEFSGTEFNVRRRFKDVVALSDRLAESYRGFFIPLRPDKSVVESQVMQKNEFVEQRRAALEKYLRRLAAHPVIRKSEELRAFLEASGKMTLVRTTDVASRMLDGATRLPKQLLGGKSLDGGTSDMSEVTQPAKSGRDLFRIFKELKQSVANDWGGAKPPIVEDDKEFLEKKAKLQDFEQQLINVSQQAESLVKAQQDIGETMGQLGLAFVKLTKFETEEAIYDSQRTCAADMKNVATAAVKASRLYRELNAQTVKHLDKLHEYLGMMLAVNNAFSDRSSAFLTVQTLLSDLSSLHSRIEKLEAASSKIFGGDSSRIRKIEEMRETVRVTEDAKNCAIREYERVKENNRNELERLDKERHDDFVNMLKGFVVNQAGYAEKMAIVWETVAEETSGYAKK
;
A
#
# COMPACT_ATOMS: atom_id res chain seq x y z
N MET A 1 11.30 -0.49 62.38
CA MET A 1 9.97 0.02 62.77
C MET A 1 9.60 1.09 61.75
N MET A 2 8.61 1.01 60.88
CA MET A 2 7.53 0.07 60.54
C MET A 2 7.34 0.27 59.01
N GLY A 3 7.02 -0.67 58.13
CA GLY A 3 6.10 -1.81 58.24
C GLY A 3 4.83 -1.50 57.43
N TYR A 4 4.78 -2.00 56.18
CA TYR A 4 3.67 -2.39 55.26
C TYR A 4 2.24 -1.87 55.52
N GLU A 5 1.46 -1.48 54.51
CA GLU A 5 0.64 -2.43 53.72
C GLU A 5 0.29 -1.94 52.30
N ASN A 6 0.45 -2.87 51.37
CA ASN A 6 -0.05 -2.89 50.00
C ASN A 6 -1.49 -3.42 50.02
N GLN A 7 -2.45 -2.73 49.40
CA GLN A 7 -3.76 -3.31 49.07
C GLN A 7 -3.95 -3.28 47.55
N GLY A 8 -4.14 -4.48 47.01
CA GLY A 8 -4.28 -4.75 45.58
C GLY A 8 -5.59 -4.24 45.01
N TYR A 9 -5.52 -3.78 43.77
CA TYR A 9 -6.68 -3.67 42.89
C TYR A 9 -6.72 -4.93 42.03
N GLU A 10 -7.65 -5.83 42.33
CA GLU A 10 -8.05 -6.89 41.41
C GLU A 10 -8.85 -6.25 40.26
N GLU A 11 -8.30 -6.34 39.05
CA GLU A 11 -9.03 -6.10 37.80
C GLU A 11 -10.16 -7.13 37.68
N ALA A 12 -11.40 -6.69 37.88
CA ALA A 12 -12.58 -7.48 37.58
C ALA A 12 -12.77 -7.58 36.06
N HIS A 13 -12.19 -8.61 35.44
CA HIS A 13 -12.55 -9.02 34.09
C HIS A 13 -13.99 -9.54 34.05
N LEU A 14 -14.92 -8.68 33.62
CA LEU A 14 -16.28 -9.06 33.23
C LEU A 14 -16.44 -8.88 31.70
N TYR A 15 -15.76 -9.74 30.95
CA TYR A 15 -16.08 -9.96 29.54
C TYR A 15 -17.23 -10.97 29.46
N ALA A 16 -18.43 -10.52 29.11
CA ALA A 16 -19.47 -11.42 28.63
C ALA A 16 -19.11 -11.85 27.19
N SER A 17 -19.03 -13.16 26.95
CA SER A 17 -18.65 -13.69 25.63
C SER A 17 -19.74 -13.40 24.58
N LYS A 18 -19.33 -13.35 23.31
CA LYS A 18 -20.22 -13.15 22.13
C LYS A 18 -21.40 -14.15 22.10
N GLU A 19 -21.23 -15.33 22.70
CA GLU A 19 -22.25 -16.39 22.80
C GLU A 19 -23.34 -16.07 23.83
N GLN A 20 -22.99 -15.43 24.95
CA GLN A 20 -23.98 -15.00 25.96
C GLN A 20 -24.92 -13.93 25.40
N MET A 21 -24.40 -13.04 24.54
CA MET A 21 -25.19 -12.02 23.83
C MET A 21 -26.06 -12.58 22.69
N ALA A 22 -25.74 -13.78 22.18
CA ALA A 22 -26.51 -14.45 21.14
C ALA A 22 -27.65 -15.31 21.71
N SER A 23 -27.46 -15.95 22.87
CA SER A 23 -28.48 -16.84 23.46
C SER A 23 -29.74 -16.14 23.97
N ILE A 24 -29.67 -14.82 24.25
CA ILE A 24 -30.82 -14.01 24.72
C ILE A 24 -31.85 -13.76 23.60
N VAL A 25 -31.53 -14.11 22.35
CA VAL A 25 -32.37 -13.82 21.16
C VAL A 25 -33.22 -15.03 20.69
N LEU A 26 -32.99 -16.25 21.18
CA LEU A 26 -33.55 -17.48 20.58
C LEU A 26 -34.72 -18.14 21.35
N ALA A 27 -35.55 -17.37 22.05
CA ALA A 27 -36.77 -17.91 22.67
C ALA A 27 -38.01 -17.11 22.23
N ASP A 28 -38.43 -17.30 20.97
CA ASP A 28 -39.78 -16.97 20.50
C ASP A 28 -40.35 -18.20 19.79
N ASP A 29 -41.19 -18.96 20.51
CA ASP A 29 -42.03 -20.03 19.98
C ASP A 29 -43.30 -19.39 19.38
N PHE A 30 -43.47 -19.47 18.06
CA PHE A 30 -44.67 -19.01 17.37
C PHE A 30 -45.68 -20.16 17.24
N SER A 31 -46.86 -19.99 17.84
CA SER A 31 -48.11 -20.66 17.45
C SER A 31 -49.24 -19.62 17.47
N PRO A 32 -50.10 -19.52 16.45
CA PRO A 32 -51.03 -18.39 16.31
C PRO A 32 -52.38 -18.66 16.98
N PRO A 33 -53.12 -17.61 17.36
CA PRO A 33 -54.56 -17.64 17.16
C PRO A 33 -55.10 -16.41 16.40
N SER A 34 -55.92 -16.76 15.41
CA SER A 34 -57.10 -16.10 14.82
C SER A 34 -57.46 -14.64 15.16
N ASP A 35 -57.55 -13.87 14.06
CA ASP A 35 -58.63 -12.98 13.62
C ASP A 35 -59.20 -11.91 14.58
N GLY A 36 -59.02 -10.64 14.18
CA GLY A 36 -59.56 -9.47 14.87
C GLY A 36 -59.17 -8.16 14.17
N SER A 37 -59.86 -7.85 13.08
CA SER A 37 -59.76 -6.62 12.28
C SER A 37 -59.79 -5.31 13.10
N LYS A 38 -58.76 -4.46 12.98
CA LYS A 38 -58.88 -2.98 13.03
C LYS A 38 -57.79 -2.29 12.17
N SER A 39 -58.22 -1.19 11.56
CA SER A 39 -57.68 -0.39 10.46
C SER A 39 -56.43 0.46 10.75
N PHE A 40 -55.56 0.59 9.74
CA PHE A 40 -54.45 1.56 9.60
C PHE A 40 -54.94 3.00 9.32
N PRO A 41 -54.13 4.01 9.67
CA PRO A 41 -53.46 4.89 8.68
C PRO A 41 -51.99 5.16 9.09
N ASP A 42 -50.98 5.55 8.29
CA ASP A 42 -50.82 6.10 6.94
C ASP A 42 -49.43 5.68 6.39
N ASP A 43 -49.33 5.58 5.05
CA ASP A 43 -48.11 5.29 4.27
C ASP A 43 -47.28 6.59 4.07
N PRO A 44 -45.94 6.61 4.26
CA PRO A 44 -45.15 7.81 4.05
C PRO A 44 -45.05 8.23 2.57
N SER A 45 -44.84 9.53 2.36
CA SER A 45 -45.02 10.22 1.07
C SER A 45 -44.19 9.65 -0.12
N PRO A 46 -44.67 9.83 -1.38
CA PRO A 46 -44.06 9.24 -2.58
C PRO A 46 -42.61 9.66 -2.87
N HIS A 47 -42.15 10.79 -2.33
CA HIS A 47 -40.77 11.27 -2.51
C HIS A 47 -39.75 10.34 -1.84
N LEU A 48 -40.13 9.67 -0.75
CA LEU A 48 -39.30 8.72 -0.02
C LEU A 48 -39.25 7.32 -0.68
N LYS A 49 -40.13 6.98 -1.63
CA LYS A 49 -40.01 5.72 -2.39
C LYS A 49 -39.07 5.88 -3.61
N ALA A 50 -38.90 7.10 -4.10
CA ALA A 50 -38.05 7.38 -5.27
C ALA A 50 -36.54 7.44 -4.92
N VAL A 51 -36.17 7.91 -3.73
CA VAL A 51 -34.77 7.97 -3.29
C VAL A 51 -34.21 6.58 -2.95
N PHE A 52 -35.07 5.65 -2.55
CA PHE A 52 -34.67 4.33 -2.03
C PHE A 52 -34.68 3.20 -3.09
N ARG A 53 -34.99 3.50 -4.36
CA ARG A 53 -34.88 2.54 -5.46
C ARG A 53 -33.57 2.63 -6.26
N SER A 54 -32.70 3.61 -6.01
CA SER A 54 -31.48 3.80 -6.82
C SER A 54 -30.15 3.51 -6.12
N PHE A 55 -30.15 2.83 -4.98
CA PHE A 55 -28.91 2.57 -4.23
C PHE A 55 -28.80 1.13 -3.74
N ASP A 56 -28.86 0.19 -4.68
CA ASP A 56 -28.24 -1.12 -4.56
C ASP A 56 -27.30 -1.31 -5.75
N PHE A 57 -26.00 -1.07 -5.56
CA PHE A 57 -24.97 -1.45 -6.50
C PHE A 57 -24.04 -2.47 -5.83
N ASP A 58 -24.45 -3.74 -5.96
CA ASP A 58 -23.66 -4.92 -6.31
C ASP A 58 -24.22 -6.18 -5.61
N SER A 59 -25.11 -6.88 -6.31
CA SER A 59 -25.19 -8.33 -6.20
C SER A 59 -25.12 -8.92 -7.62
N VAL A 60 -24.05 -9.68 -7.84
CA VAL A 60 -23.89 -10.54 -9.00
C VAL A 60 -24.71 -11.77 -8.72
N ASP A 61 -25.72 -12.06 -9.55
CA ASP A 61 -26.25 -13.43 -9.63
C ASP A 61 -26.54 -13.85 -11.06
N SER A 62 -26.34 -15.15 -11.26
CA SER A 62 -26.31 -15.88 -12.51
C SER A 62 -27.72 -16.31 -12.93
N GLY A 63 -28.01 -16.11 -14.22
CA GLY A 63 -28.87 -16.91 -15.10
C GLY A 63 -30.24 -17.40 -14.61
N ASP A 64 -31.30 -16.95 -15.29
CA ASP A 64 -32.12 -17.87 -16.09
C ASP A 64 -32.91 -17.16 -17.21
N MET A 65 -33.31 -17.96 -18.20
CA MET A 65 -33.79 -17.64 -19.55
C MET A 65 -35.22 -17.07 -19.67
N ASN A 66 -35.40 -16.30 -20.76
CA ASN A 66 -36.50 -16.34 -21.74
C ASN A 66 -37.44 -15.10 -21.83
N GLY A 67 -37.67 -14.63 -23.07
CA GLY A 67 -38.83 -13.77 -23.41
C GLY A 67 -38.52 -12.48 -24.18
N GLN A 68 -38.48 -12.59 -25.50
CA GLN A 68 -38.55 -11.56 -26.56
C GLN A 68 -39.05 -10.14 -26.20
N ASP A 69 -38.26 -9.12 -26.52
CA ASP A 69 -38.68 -8.12 -27.53
C ASP A 69 -37.50 -7.37 -28.16
N ARG A 70 -37.55 -7.20 -29.49
CA ARG A 70 -36.52 -6.57 -30.33
C ARG A 70 -36.94 -5.14 -30.68
N SER A 71 -36.13 -4.14 -30.32
CA SER A 71 -35.75 -3.01 -31.21
C SER A 71 -34.74 -2.09 -30.51
N LEU A 72 -33.44 -2.16 -30.84
CA LEU A 72 -32.70 -1.39 -31.85
C LEU A 72 -31.98 -0.13 -31.29
N LEU A 73 -30.65 -0.27 -31.26
CA LEU A 73 -29.61 0.76 -31.41
C LEU A 73 -29.24 1.62 -30.19
N ALA A 74 -28.43 1.04 -29.30
CA ALA A 74 -27.36 1.77 -28.65
C ALA A 74 -26.05 0.96 -28.82
N SER A 75 -25.11 1.48 -29.62
CA SER A 75 -23.76 0.94 -29.71
C SER A 75 -23.07 1.07 -28.35
N PRO A 76 -22.51 0.00 -27.75
CA PRO A 76 -21.69 0.16 -26.55
C PRO A 76 -20.35 0.74 -26.99
N SER A 77 -20.15 2.03 -26.71
CA SER A 77 -18.88 2.71 -26.89
C SER A 77 -17.82 2.10 -25.95
N SER A 78 -16.75 1.57 -26.52
CA SER A 78 -15.48 1.16 -25.89
C SER A 78 -15.57 0.01 -24.89
N SER A 79 -15.16 -1.19 -25.29
CA SER A 79 -14.82 -2.26 -24.35
C SER A 79 -13.69 -1.78 -23.43
N SER A 80 -14.03 -1.39 -22.20
CA SER A 80 -13.02 -1.01 -21.21
C SER A 80 -12.12 -2.21 -20.94
N TYR A 81 -10.83 -2.04 -21.21
CA TYR A 81 -9.83 -3.05 -20.89
C TYR A 81 -9.67 -3.19 -19.37
N TYR A 82 -9.84 -4.40 -18.85
CA TYR A 82 -9.74 -4.72 -17.43
C TYR A 82 -8.66 -5.77 -17.15
N LEU A 83 -8.07 -5.68 -15.96
CA LEU A 83 -7.15 -6.67 -15.40
C LEU A 83 -7.53 -6.89 -13.93
N LYS A 84 -8.25 -7.97 -13.65
CA LYS A 84 -8.73 -8.32 -12.31
C LYS A 84 -7.87 -9.45 -11.75
N ILE A 85 -7.33 -9.24 -10.55
CA ILE A 85 -6.43 -10.19 -9.89
C ILE A 85 -7.01 -10.54 -8.52
N SER A 86 -6.90 -11.83 -8.16
CA SER A 86 -7.22 -12.35 -6.83
C SER A 86 -6.09 -13.27 -6.35
N VAL A 87 -5.88 -13.34 -5.03
CA VAL A 87 -4.84 -14.17 -4.42
C VAL A 87 -5.51 -15.06 -3.39
N SER A 88 -5.34 -16.37 -3.50
CA SER A 88 -6.05 -17.34 -2.66
C SER A 88 -5.18 -18.56 -2.34
N ASP A 89 -5.76 -19.52 -1.61
CA ASP A 89 -5.20 -20.86 -1.38
C ASP A 89 -3.71 -20.86 -0.97
N PRO A 90 -3.39 -20.34 0.23
CA PRO A 90 -2.02 -20.38 0.72
C PRO A 90 -1.60 -21.82 1.02
N GLN A 91 -0.56 -22.30 0.32
CA GLN A 91 -0.02 -23.65 0.50
C GLN A 91 1.42 -23.59 1.02
N ARG A 92 1.74 -24.49 1.96
CA ARG A 92 3.10 -24.64 2.45
C ARG A 92 3.86 -25.62 1.55
N GLU A 93 4.89 -25.13 0.89
CA GLU A 93 5.81 -25.94 0.11
C GLU A 93 7.14 -26.12 0.85
N GLN A 94 7.73 -27.29 0.70
CA GLN A 94 9.08 -27.58 1.19
C GLN A 94 10.07 -27.39 0.05
N GLU A 95 11.13 -26.62 0.30
CA GLU A 95 12.15 -26.38 -0.72
C GLU A 95 12.93 -27.69 -0.96
N GLN A 96 12.64 -28.34 -2.09
CA GLN A 96 13.46 -29.44 -2.62
C GLN A 96 14.75 -28.84 -3.19
N SER A 97 15.65 -28.37 -2.33
CA SER A 97 17.05 -28.21 -2.72
C SER A 97 17.71 -29.58 -2.61
N ALA A 98 18.52 -29.96 -3.60
CA ALA A 98 19.35 -31.16 -3.57
C ALA A 98 20.51 -31.03 -2.55
N SER A 99 20.23 -30.47 -1.38
CA SER A 99 21.17 -30.31 -0.28
C SER A 99 20.96 -31.47 0.68
N LEU A 100 22.02 -32.25 0.91
CA LEU A 100 22.08 -33.43 1.79
C LEU A 100 21.95 -33.08 3.28
N VAL A 101 21.53 -31.86 3.63
CA VAL A 101 21.39 -31.39 5.01
C VAL A 101 19.93 -31.56 5.46
N PRO A 102 19.65 -32.34 6.53
CA PRO A 102 18.31 -32.45 7.10
C PRO A 102 17.85 -31.09 7.63
N GLY A 103 16.94 -30.42 6.91
CA GLY A 103 16.42 -29.11 7.33
C GLY A 103 15.94 -28.18 6.22
N GLY A 104 15.31 -28.71 5.15
CA GLY A 104 14.84 -27.90 4.03
C GLY A 104 13.96 -26.73 4.46
N SER A 105 14.27 -25.51 3.98
CA SER A 105 13.49 -24.32 4.30
C SER A 105 12.07 -24.46 3.71
N SER A 106 11.02 -24.22 4.50
CA SER A 106 9.64 -24.25 4.00
C SER A 106 9.17 -22.83 3.72
N TYR A 107 8.41 -22.63 2.65
CA TYR A 107 7.83 -21.33 2.31
C TYR A 107 6.35 -21.48 1.91
N PHE A 108 5.62 -20.38 1.90
CA PHE A 108 4.24 -20.35 1.43
C PHE A 108 4.17 -19.88 -0.03
N THR A 109 3.35 -20.55 -0.82
CA THR A 109 2.92 -20.12 -2.15
C THR A 109 1.45 -19.76 -2.13
N TYR A 110 1.08 -18.85 -3.01
CA TYR A 110 -0.28 -18.33 -3.14
C TYR A 110 -0.75 -18.55 -4.58
N LEU A 111 -2.01 -18.93 -4.73
CA LEU A 111 -2.67 -19.05 -6.03
C LEU A 111 -3.10 -17.66 -6.50
N ILE A 112 -2.47 -17.16 -7.55
CA ILE A 112 -2.83 -15.89 -8.19
C ILE A 112 -3.71 -16.22 -9.38
N THR A 113 -4.97 -15.79 -9.33
CA THR A 113 -5.93 -15.95 -10.43
C THR A 113 -6.16 -14.61 -11.09
N THR A 114 -5.97 -14.57 -12.40
CA THR A 114 -6.07 -13.36 -13.22
C THR A 114 -7.19 -13.52 -14.26
N PHE A 115 -8.05 -12.51 -14.34
CA PHE A 115 -9.09 -12.36 -15.36
C PHE A 115 -8.83 -11.08 -16.15
N THR A 116 -8.84 -11.16 -17.48
CA THR A 116 -8.57 -9.99 -18.33
C THR A 116 -9.19 -10.13 -19.73
N ASN A 117 -9.47 -9.00 -20.37
CA ASN A 117 -9.82 -8.91 -21.79
C ASN A 117 -8.73 -8.17 -22.60
N MET A 118 -7.53 -8.02 -22.03
CA MET A 118 -6.43 -7.28 -22.64
C MET A 118 -5.71 -8.15 -23.67
N PRO A 119 -5.48 -7.66 -24.90
CA PRO A 119 -4.87 -8.44 -25.99
C PRO A 119 -3.39 -8.77 -25.74
N GLU A 120 -2.73 -8.07 -24.81
CA GLU A 120 -1.35 -8.34 -24.43
C GLU A 120 -1.20 -9.69 -23.70
N PHE A 121 -2.29 -10.26 -23.18
CA PHE A 121 -2.32 -11.55 -22.48
C PHE A 121 -2.71 -12.70 -23.41
N SER A 122 -2.14 -13.87 -23.14
CA SER A 122 -2.33 -15.13 -23.89
C SER A 122 -3.71 -15.76 -23.71
N GLY A 123 -4.43 -15.40 -22.64
CA GLY A 123 -5.75 -15.93 -22.33
C GLY A 123 -6.56 -14.97 -21.47
N THR A 124 -7.86 -15.25 -21.35
CA THR A 124 -8.80 -14.42 -20.59
C THR A 124 -8.87 -14.78 -19.11
N GLU A 125 -8.50 -16.01 -18.77
CA GLU A 125 -8.43 -16.54 -17.42
C GLU A 125 -7.26 -17.51 -17.29
N PHE A 126 -6.43 -17.33 -16.28
CA PHE A 126 -5.33 -18.23 -15.96
C PHE A 126 -4.94 -18.07 -14.49
N ASN A 127 -4.22 -19.06 -13.98
CA ASN A 127 -3.74 -19.08 -12.61
C ASN A 127 -2.27 -19.48 -12.54
N VAL A 128 -1.55 -18.90 -11.58
CA VAL A 128 -0.14 -19.20 -11.31
C VAL A 128 0.10 -19.25 -9.80
N ARG A 129 0.97 -20.16 -9.36
CA ARG A 129 1.45 -20.17 -7.97
C ARG A 129 2.72 -19.35 -7.85
N ARG A 130 2.76 -18.46 -6.85
CA ARG A 130 3.92 -17.59 -6.55
C ARG A 130 4.22 -17.56 -5.06
N ARG A 131 5.49 -17.52 -4.70
CA ARG A 131 5.91 -17.20 -3.32
C ARG A 131 6.13 -15.70 -3.18
N PHE A 132 6.15 -15.23 -1.93
CA PHE A 132 6.44 -13.83 -1.61
C PHE A 132 7.76 -13.32 -2.23
N LYS A 133 8.79 -14.17 -2.31
CA LYS A 133 10.09 -13.82 -2.93
C LYS A 133 9.95 -13.47 -4.42
N ASP A 134 9.02 -14.10 -5.14
CA ASP A 134 8.79 -13.81 -6.56
C ASP A 134 8.17 -12.42 -6.72
N VAL A 135 7.27 -12.04 -5.80
CA VAL A 135 6.66 -10.71 -5.75
C VAL A 135 7.70 -9.63 -5.44
N VAL A 136 8.66 -9.93 -4.56
CA VAL A 136 9.80 -9.03 -4.30
C VAL A 136 10.62 -8.83 -5.58
N ALA A 137 10.92 -9.91 -6.31
CA ALA A 137 11.66 -9.81 -7.56
C ALA A 137 10.89 -9.04 -8.64
N LEU A 138 9.56 -9.20 -8.73
CA LEU A 138 8.70 -8.39 -9.60
C LEU A 138 8.83 -6.90 -9.23
N SER A 139 8.68 -6.58 -7.95
CA SER A 139 8.77 -5.21 -7.44
C SER A 139 10.13 -4.58 -7.76
N ASP A 140 11.22 -5.31 -7.59
CA ASP A 140 12.57 -4.82 -7.88
C ASP A 140 12.74 -4.56 -9.39
N ARG A 141 12.25 -5.45 -10.26
CA ARG A 141 12.29 -5.23 -11.72
C ARG A 141 11.43 -4.05 -12.15
N LEU A 142 10.22 -3.91 -11.59
CA LEU A 142 9.36 -2.77 -11.89
C LEU A 142 10.04 -1.44 -11.52
N ALA A 143 10.69 -1.39 -10.36
CA ALA A 143 11.44 -0.21 -9.92
C ALA A 143 12.64 0.11 -10.84
N GLU A 144 13.30 -0.92 -11.39
CA GLU A 144 14.42 -0.75 -12.33
C GLU A 144 13.93 -0.29 -13.73
N SER A 145 12.89 -0.92 -14.29
CA SER A 145 12.40 -0.63 -15.65
C SER A 145 11.59 0.67 -15.75
N TYR A 146 10.85 1.02 -14.69
CA TYR A 146 9.87 2.12 -14.67
C TYR A 146 10.30 3.22 -13.69
N ARG A 147 11.53 3.70 -13.82
CA ARG A 147 12.05 4.81 -13.00
C ARG A 147 11.20 6.07 -13.15
N GLY A 148 10.96 6.73 -12.02
CA GLY A 148 10.12 7.93 -11.96
C GLY A 148 8.61 7.70 -11.99
N PHE A 149 8.13 6.45 -12.09
CA PHE A 149 6.71 6.14 -11.90
C PHE A 149 6.34 6.00 -10.41
N PHE A 150 5.11 6.35 -10.03
CA PHE A 150 4.61 6.15 -8.66
C PHE A 150 4.10 4.71 -8.49
N ILE A 151 5.05 3.77 -8.50
CA ILE A 151 4.77 2.35 -8.40
C ILE A 151 4.33 2.03 -6.96
N PRO A 152 3.15 1.43 -6.75
CA PRO A 152 2.70 0.99 -5.43
C PRO A 152 3.81 0.23 -4.69
N LEU A 153 3.94 0.45 -3.39
CA LEU A 153 4.89 -0.33 -2.61
C LEU A 153 4.40 -1.75 -2.40
N ARG A 154 5.35 -2.69 -2.50
CA ARG A 154 5.12 -4.07 -2.08
C ARG A 154 4.90 -4.12 -0.55
N PRO A 155 4.16 -5.11 -0.05
CA PRO A 155 4.07 -5.34 1.38
C PRO A 155 5.43 -5.70 1.98
N ASP A 156 5.63 -5.31 3.24
CA ASP A 156 6.90 -5.50 3.93
C ASP A 156 7.21 -6.97 4.21
N LYS A 157 8.51 -7.27 4.20
CA LYS A 157 9.03 -8.55 4.69
C LYS A 157 9.01 -8.53 6.22
N SER A 158 7.83 -8.53 6.82
CA SER A 158 7.70 -8.54 8.27
C SER A 158 8.11 -9.91 8.83
N VAL A 159 9.36 -10.00 9.29
CA VAL A 159 9.88 -11.17 10.01
C VAL A 159 9.39 -11.15 11.46
N VAL A 160 9.17 -9.96 12.02
CA VAL A 160 8.72 -9.76 13.40
C VAL A 160 7.25 -10.17 13.58
N GLU A 161 6.34 -9.74 12.68
CA GLU A 161 4.94 -10.18 12.75
C GLU A 161 4.81 -11.70 12.54
N SER A 162 5.69 -12.31 11.74
CA SER A 162 5.73 -13.76 11.55
C SER A 162 6.05 -14.54 12.84
N GLN A 163 6.72 -13.90 13.81
CA GLN A 163 7.12 -14.50 15.08
C GLN A 163 6.11 -14.22 16.20
N VAL A 164 5.41 -13.08 16.12
CA VAL A 164 4.48 -12.60 17.16
C VAL A 164 3.04 -13.06 16.90
N MET A 165 2.64 -13.24 15.63
CA MET A 165 1.28 -13.62 15.25
C MET A 165 1.09 -15.12 15.13
N GLN A 166 -0.15 -15.58 15.24
CA GLN A 166 -0.48 -16.96 14.91
C GLN A 166 -0.17 -17.23 13.44
N LYS A 167 0.43 -18.39 13.15
CA LYS A 167 0.92 -18.74 11.81
C LYS A 167 -0.14 -18.59 10.72
N ASN A 168 -1.40 -18.94 11.01
CA ASN A 168 -2.50 -18.86 10.05
C ASN A 168 -2.92 -17.40 9.78
N GLU A 169 -2.99 -16.58 10.82
CA GLU A 169 -3.32 -15.15 10.73
C GLU A 169 -2.29 -14.39 9.89
N PHE A 170 -1.00 -14.65 10.13
CA PHE A 170 0.08 -14.07 9.35
C PHE A 170 0.01 -14.43 7.85
N VAL A 171 -0.32 -15.69 7.55
CA VAL A 171 -0.43 -16.17 6.17
C VAL A 171 -1.59 -15.49 5.45
N GLU A 172 -2.73 -15.32 6.12
CA GLU A 172 -3.90 -14.61 5.58
C GLU A 172 -3.67 -13.11 5.43
N GLN A 173 -3.05 -12.46 6.42
CA GLN A 173 -2.68 -11.05 6.31
C GLN A 173 -1.74 -10.82 5.13
N ARG A 174 -0.74 -11.69 4.96
CA ARG A 174 0.16 -11.63 3.80
C ARG A 174 -0.58 -11.86 2.49
N ARG A 175 -1.49 -12.84 2.42
CA ARG A 175 -2.33 -13.09 1.23
C ARG A 175 -3.13 -11.84 0.85
N ALA A 176 -3.80 -11.21 1.82
CA ALA A 176 -4.56 -9.98 1.62
C ALA A 176 -3.67 -8.82 1.13
N ALA A 177 -2.49 -8.66 1.73
CA ALA A 177 -1.55 -7.61 1.34
C ALA A 177 -0.99 -7.82 -0.07
N LEU A 178 -0.72 -9.07 -0.47
CA LEU A 178 -0.32 -9.43 -1.83
C LEU A 178 -1.43 -9.13 -2.84
N GLU A 179 -2.68 -9.48 -2.53
CA GLU A 179 -3.83 -9.16 -3.38
C GLU A 179 -4.00 -7.66 -3.57
N LYS A 180 -3.94 -6.88 -2.47
CA LYS A 180 -4.02 -5.42 -2.49
C LYS A 180 -2.91 -4.83 -3.37
N TYR A 181 -1.67 -5.31 -3.22
CA TYR A 181 -0.54 -4.89 -4.04
C TYR A 181 -0.74 -5.16 -5.54
N LEU A 182 -1.06 -6.40 -5.92
CA LEU A 182 -1.22 -6.78 -7.32
C LEU A 182 -2.40 -6.06 -7.99
N ARG A 183 -3.51 -5.86 -7.27
CA ARG A 183 -4.64 -5.05 -7.77
C ARG A 183 -4.24 -3.61 -8.03
N ARG A 184 -3.40 -3.01 -7.18
CA ARG A 184 -2.89 -1.65 -7.41
C ARG A 184 -1.97 -1.57 -8.63
N LEU A 185 -1.12 -2.57 -8.85
CA LEU A 185 -0.33 -2.65 -10.08
C LEU A 185 -1.21 -2.75 -11.33
N ALA A 186 -2.30 -3.53 -11.25
CA ALA A 186 -3.26 -3.70 -12.33
C ALA A 186 -4.12 -2.45 -12.60
N ALA A 187 -4.34 -1.61 -11.58
CA ALA A 187 -5.04 -0.34 -11.72
C ALA A 187 -4.15 0.74 -12.34
N HIS A 188 -2.83 0.69 -12.12
CA HIS A 188 -1.91 1.70 -12.62
C HIS A 188 -1.85 1.68 -14.16
N PRO A 189 -2.11 2.81 -14.86
CA PRO A 189 -2.32 2.85 -16.31
C PRO A 189 -1.17 2.29 -17.17
N VAL A 190 0.07 2.57 -16.77
CA VAL A 190 1.30 2.09 -17.43
C VAL A 190 1.71 0.70 -16.94
N ILE A 191 1.81 0.48 -15.62
CA ILE A 191 2.32 -0.78 -15.05
C ILE A 191 1.41 -1.97 -15.39
N ARG A 192 0.09 -1.78 -15.53
CA ARG A 192 -0.82 -2.85 -15.95
C ARG A 192 -0.51 -3.45 -17.33
N LYS A 193 0.20 -2.69 -18.18
CA LYS A 193 0.63 -3.10 -19.53
C LYS A 193 2.10 -3.53 -19.58
N SER A 194 2.78 -3.57 -18.43
CA SER A 194 4.20 -3.92 -18.36
C SER A 194 4.45 -5.39 -18.72
N GLU A 195 5.57 -5.63 -19.38
CA GLU A 195 5.99 -7.00 -19.70
C GLU A 195 6.36 -7.76 -18.42
N GLU A 196 6.89 -7.07 -17.43
CA GLU A 196 7.31 -7.61 -16.14
C GLU A 196 6.12 -8.16 -15.35
N LEU A 197 5.01 -7.40 -15.28
CA LEU A 197 3.78 -7.85 -14.63
C LEU A 197 3.15 -8.99 -15.43
N ARG A 198 3.07 -8.87 -16.76
CA ARG A 198 2.52 -9.92 -17.62
C ARG A 198 3.27 -11.24 -17.45
N ALA A 199 4.60 -11.21 -17.56
CA ALA A 199 5.43 -12.39 -17.36
C ALA A 199 5.28 -12.97 -15.95
N PHE A 200 5.12 -12.11 -14.93
CA PHE A 200 4.84 -12.56 -13.57
C PHE A 200 3.49 -13.25 -13.42
N LEU A 201 2.47 -12.84 -14.17
CA LEU A 201 1.13 -13.41 -14.10
C LEU A 201 0.98 -14.67 -14.97
N GLU A 202 1.70 -14.79 -16.09
CA GLU A 202 1.52 -15.90 -17.06
C GLU A 202 2.57 -17.02 -16.94
N ALA A 203 3.82 -16.72 -16.58
CA ALA A 203 4.90 -17.69 -16.71
C ALA A 203 4.74 -18.89 -15.76
N SER A 204 4.64 -20.11 -16.28
CA SER A 204 4.65 -21.32 -15.45
C SER A 204 6.09 -21.64 -14.97
N GLY A 205 6.28 -21.89 -13.66
CA GLY A 205 7.56 -22.37 -13.09
C GLY A 205 8.31 -21.36 -12.20
N LYS A 206 9.51 -21.76 -11.72
CA LYS A 206 10.40 -20.89 -10.91
C LYS A 206 10.86 -19.73 -11.77
N MET A 207 10.34 -18.53 -11.54
CA MET A 207 10.82 -17.35 -12.25
C MET A 207 12.24 -17.02 -11.79
N THR A 208 13.22 -17.29 -12.65
CA THR A 208 14.54 -16.67 -12.53
C THR A 208 14.44 -15.34 -13.25
N LEU A 209 13.93 -14.31 -12.56
CA LEU A 209 14.03 -12.94 -13.06
C LEU A 209 15.52 -12.61 -13.04
N VAL A 210 16.23 -12.92 -14.13
CA VAL A 210 17.61 -12.49 -14.30
C VAL A 210 17.57 -10.98 -14.29
N ARG A 211 18.29 -10.38 -13.34
CA ARG A 211 18.49 -8.94 -13.28
C ARG A 211 19.07 -8.53 -14.63
N THR A 212 18.33 -7.77 -15.43
CA THR A 212 18.88 -7.16 -16.63
C THR A 212 19.88 -6.13 -16.15
N THR A 213 21.14 -6.53 -16.04
CA THR A 213 22.23 -5.58 -15.83
C THR A 213 22.23 -4.65 -17.02
N ASP A 214 21.85 -3.41 -16.76
CA ASP A 214 21.66 -2.36 -17.75
C ASP A 214 22.89 -2.25 -18.65
N VAL A 215 22.69 -1.90 -19.91
CA VAL A 215 23.81 -1.71 -20.87
C VAL A 215 24.76 -0.61 -20.36
N ALA A 216 24.24 0.37 -19.60
CA ALA A 216 25.03 1.36 -18.87
C ALA A 216 25.97 0.73 -17.83
N SER A 217 25.51 -0.30 -17.11
CA SER A 217 26.35 -1.06 -16.17
C SER A 217 27.43 -1.88 -16.87
N ARG A 218 27.18 -2.36 -18.11
CA ARG A 218 28.20 -3.05 -18.93
C ARG A 218 29.26 -2.09 -19.48
N MET A 219 28.88 -0.86 -19.81
CA MET A 219 29.81 0.18 -20.23
C MET A 219 30.69 0.67 -19.07
N LEU A 220 30.14 0.74 -17.85
CA LEU A 220 30.89 1.05 -16.62
C LEU A 220 31.81 -0.10 -16.18
N ASP A 221 31.41 -1.38 -16.31
CA ASP A 221 32.27 -2.52 -15.98
C ASP A 221 33.40 -2.73 -17.03
N GLY A 222 33.15 -2.33 -18.28
CA GLY A 222 34.16 -2.29 -19.35
C GLY A 222 35.29 -1.28 -19.10
N ALA A 223 35.02 -0.19 -18.37
CA ALA A 223 36.02 0.82 -18.01
C ALA A 223 36.86 0.45 -16.77
N THR A 224 36.47 -0.59 -16.00
CA THR A 224 37.19 -1.00 -14.78
C THR A 224 38.09 -2.23 -14.95
N ARG A 225 38.19 -2.78 -16.17
CA ARG A 225 39.12 -3.88 -16.51
C ARG A 225 40.27 -3.42 -17.39
N LEU A 226 41.07 -2.48 -16.89
CA LEU A 226 42.44 -2.30 -17.37
C LEU A 226 43.34 -3.38 -16.76
N PRO A 227 44.19 -4.07 -17.55
CA PRO A 227 45.13 -5.06 -17.02
C PRO A 227 46.10 -4.42 -16.02
N LYS A 228 46.06 -4.88 -14.76
CA LYS A 228 46.94 -4.47 -13.64
C LYS A 228 48.42 -4.88 -13.82
N GLN A 229 48.92 -5.10 -15.03
CA GLN A 229 50.30 -5.55 -15.29
C GLN A 229 51.29 -4.43 -15.68
N LEU A 230 50.94 -3.16 -15.53
CA LEU A 230 51.82 -2.02 -15.88
C LEU A 230 52.32 -1.16 -14.71
N LEU A 231 52.07 -1.55 -13.45
CA LEU A 231 52.75 -0.96 -12.29
C LEU A 231 53.55 -2.04 -11.56
N GLY A 232 54.85 -2.12 -11.88
CA GLY A 232 55.80 -2.98 -11.19
C GLY A 232 56.06 -2.50 -9.76
N GLY A 233 55.99 -3.45 -8.82
CA GLY A 233 56.41 -3.31 -7.43
C GLY A 233 56.29 -4.66 -6.71
N LYS A 234 57.43 -5.27 -6.37
CA LYS A 234 57.59 -6.61 -5.79
C LYS A 234 56.91 -6.77 -4.41
N SER A 235 56.31 -7.95 -4.18
CA SER A 235 56.63 -8.94 -3.11
C SER A 235 55.40 -9.58 -2.43
N LEU A 236 55.39 -10.93 -2.47
CA LEU A 236 54.84 -11.95 -1.55
C LEU A 236 53.46 -11.73 -0.89
N ASP A 237 52.47 -12.59 -1.16
CA ASP A 237 52.24 -13.85 -0.42
C ASP A 237 51.01 -14.59 -0.98
N GLY A 238 51.04 -15.93 -0.90
CA GLY A 238 50.04 -16.84 -1.44
C GLY A 238 48.85 -17.08 -0.50
N GLY A 239 47.77 -17.63 -1.06
CA GLY A 239 46.64 -18.12 -0.27
C GLY A 239 45.34 -18.21 -1.05
N THR A 240 45.12 -19.34 -1.71
CA THR A 240 43.80 -19.81 -2.14
C THR A 240 43.01 -20.29 -0.91
N SER A 241 41.81 -19.76 -0.66
CA SER A 241 40.69 -20.52 -0.08
C SER A 241 39.41 -19.70 0.04
N ASP A 242 38.37 -20.38 -0.40
CA ASP A 242 37.03 -20.48 0.16
C ASP A 242 35.97 -19.37 0.01
N MET A 243 34.86 -19.93 -0.46
CA MET A 243 33.67 -19.35 -1.03
C MET A 243 32.53 -19.85 -0.14
N SER A 244 32.27 -19.12 0.93
CA SER A 244 31.10 -19.20 1.81
C SER A 244 31.24 -17.94 2.68
N GLU A 245 30.30 -17.01 2.80
CA GLU A 245 28.97 -17.11 3.41
C GLU A 245 28.54 -15.61 3.46
N VAL A 246 27.37 -15.16 3.02
CA VAL A 246 26.19 -14.90 3.85
C VAL A 246 25.28 -14.10 2.93
N THR A 247 24.13 -14.66 2.56
CA THR A 247 23.11 -13.98 1.74
C THR A 247 21.91 -13.69 2.61
N GLN A 248 21.68 -12.41 2.95
CA GLN A 248 20.40 -11.74 3.26
C GLN A 248 20.66 -10.20 3.41
N PRO A 249 19.66 -9.32 3.29
CA PRO A 249 19.27 -8.71 2.01
C PRO A 249 19.19 -7.15 2.09
N ALA A 250 18.80 -6.54 0.96
CA ALA A 250 18.35 -5.15 0.79
C ALA A 250 19.36 -4.04 1.12
N LYS A 251 19.65 -3.22 0.10
CA LYS A 251 19.73 -1.75 0.19
C LYS A 251 20.03 -1.20 -1.19
N SER A 252 19.02 -0.52 -1.74
CA SER A 252 19.10 0.46 -2.84
C SER A 252 19.95 1.70 -2.48
N GLY A 253 20.83 1.59 -1.49
CA GLY A 253 21.79 2.62 -1.07
C GLY A 253 23.25 2.19 -1.27
N ARG A 254 23.52 0.93 -1.67
CA ARG A 254 24.91 0.48 -1.87
C ARG A 254 25.58 1.12 -3.09
N ASP A 255 24.82 1.49 -4.12
CA ASP A 255 25.37 2.24 -5.24
C ASP A 255 25.60 3.71 -4.90
N LEU A 256 24.71 4.35 -4.14
CA LEU A 256 24.96 5.70 -3.63
C LEU A 256 26.20 5.75 -2.73
N PHE A 257 26.39 4.78 -1.83
CA PHE A 257 27.61 4.73 -1.01
C PHE A 257 28.86 4.39 -1.82
N ARG A 258 28.75 3.58 -2.87
CA ARG A 258 29.87 3.26 -3.77
C ARG A 258 30.24 4.45 -4.64
N ILE A 259 29.26 5.12 -5.25
CA ILE A 259 29.43 6.35 -6.04
C ILE A 259 29.89 7.49 -5.13
N PHE A 260 29.37 7.63 -3.91
CA PHE A 260 29.83 8.64 -2.94
C PHE A 260 31.23 8.35 -2.43
N LYS A 261 31.61 7.07 -2.28
CA LYS A 261 32.97 6.65 -1.95
C LYS A 261 33.92 6.84 -3.13
N GLU A 262 33.51 6.53 -4.36
CA GLU A 262 34.25 6.75 -5.59
C GLU A 262 34.40 8.25 -5.90
N LEU A 263 33.37 9.06 -5.61
CA LEU A 263 33.39 10.53 -5.67
C LEU A 263 34.28 11.13 -4.58
N LYS A 264 34.21 10.63 -3.35
CA LYS A 264 35.12 11.04 -2.27
C LYS A 264 36.57 10.63 -2.53
N GLN A 265 36.77 9.51 -3.22
CA GLN A 265 38.08 8.97 -3.57
C GLN A 265 38.67 9.61 -4.85
N SER A 266 37.83 10.13 -5.76
CA SER A 266 38.26 11.02 -6.83
C SER A 266 38.58 12.43 -6.32
N VAL A 267 37.85 12.92 -5.30
CA VAL A 267 38.14 14.17 -4.59
C VAL A 267 39.43 14.11 -3.77
N ALA A 268 39.82 12.94 -3.25
CA ALA A 268 41.08 12.80 -2.49
C ALA A 268 42.34 12.91 -3.37
N ASN A 269 42.21 12.69 -4.68
CA ASN A 269 43.33 12.74 -5.63
C ASN A 269 43.46 14.10 -6.35
N ASP A 270 42.52 15.03 -6.15
CA ASP A 270 42.52 16.35 -6.81
C ASP A 270 42.46 17.46 -5.75
N TRP A 271 43.61 18.07 -5.50
CA TRP A 271 43.83 19.08 -4.48
C TRP A 271 43.03 20.37 -4.79
N GLY A 272 42.00 20.67 -3.99
CA GLY A 272 41.67 22.07 -3.64
C GLY A 272 40.46 22.76 -4.29
N GLY A 273 39.43 22.06 -4.75
CA GLY A 273 38.18 22.70 -5.21
C GLY A 273 36.94 22.12 -4.55
N ALA A 274 36.34 22.83 -3.59
CA ALA A 274 35.00 22.49 -3.10
C ALA A 274 34.01 22.64 -4.28
N LYS A 275 33.52 21.52 -4.82
CA LYS A 275 32.48 21.55 -5.86
C LYS A 275 31.23 22.24 -5.28
N PRO A 276 30.56 23.13 -6.05
CA PRO A 276 29.32 23.75 -5.62
C PRO A 276 28.26 22.68 -5.33
N PRO A 277 27.34 22.94 -4.38
CA PRO A 277 26.28 21.99 -4.04
C PRO A 277 25.46 21.64 -5.28
N ILE A 278 25.12 20.35 -5.40
CA ILE A 278 24.20 19.81 -6.40
C ILE A 278 22.83 20.44 -6.15
N VAL A 279 22.44 21.40 -6.99
CA VAL A 279 21.14 22.08 -6.89
C VAL A 279 20.31 21.75 -8.12
N GLU A 280 19.12 21.21 -7.90
CA GLU A 280 18.09 21.04 -8.91
C GLU A 280 17.49 22.41 -9.22
N ASP A 281 17.60 22.89 -10.46
CA ASP A 281 17.14 24.23 -10.86
C ASP A 281 15.67 24.25 -11.34
N ASP A 282 14.99 23.10 -11.37
CA ASP A 282 13.58 23.00 -11.75
C ASP A 282 12.67 23.54 -10.63
N LYS A 283 12.42 24.85 -10.69
CA LYS A 283 11.60 25.57 -9.71
C LYS A 283 10.19 24.99 -9.58
N GLU A 284 9.57 24.60 -10.70
CA GLU A 284 8.21 24.04 -10.68
C GLU A 284 8.18 22.70 -9.93
N PHE A 285 9.17 21.84 -10.20
CA PHE A 285 9.33 20.59 -9.47
C PHE A 285 9.56 20.81 -7.98
N LEU A 286 10.44 21.75 -7.60
CA LEU A 286 10.71 22.06 -6.19
C LEU A 286 9.45 22.56 -5.45
N GLU A 287 8.66 23.42 -6.09
CA GLU A 287 7.38 23.90 -5.54
C GLU A 287 6.38 22.75 -5.37
N LYS A 288 6.23 21.88 -6.36
CA LYS A 288 5.34 20.70 -6.27
C LYS A 288 5.81 19.71 -5.20
N LYS A 289 7.12 19.47 -5.10
CA LYS A 289 7.73 18.61 -4.08
C LYS A 289 7.47 19.16 -2.67
N ALA A 290 7.66 20.46 -2.46
CA ALA A 290 7.38 21.09 -1.17
C ALA A 290 5.89 20.99 -0.79
N LYS A 291 4.98 21.22 -1.74
CA LYS A 291 3.53 21.05 -1.52
C LYS A 291 3.17 19.61 -1.15
N LEU A 292 3.80 18.61 -1.77
CA LEU A 292 3.57 17.21 -1.44
C LEU A 292 4.12 16.82 -0.07
N GLN A 293 5.23 17.40 0.36
CA GLN A 293 5.75 17.19 1.71
C GLN A 293 4.83 17.76 2.78
N ASP A 294 4.26 18.96 2.55
CA ASP A 294 3.26 19.52 3.45
C ASP A 294 1.98 18.67 3.45
N PHE A 295 1.54 18.22 2.28
CA PHE A 295 0.42 17.29 2.16
C PHE A 295 0.67 15.96 2.90
N GLU A 296 1.86 15.38 2.80
CA GLU A 296 2.23 14.15 3.53
C GLU A 296 2.13 14.37 5.05
N GLN A 297 2.61 15.51 5.56
CA GLN A 297 2.49 15.84 6.97
C GLN A 297 1.03 16.02 7.42
N GLN A 298 0.22 16.70 6.60
CA GLN A 298 -1.22 16.85 6.86
C GLN A 298 -1.93 15.49 6.83
N LEU A 299 -1.58 14.62 5.90
CA LEU A 299 -2.15 13.29 5.76
C LEU A 299 -1.85 12.40 6.98
N ILE A 300 -0.62 12.46 7.51
CA ILE A 300 -0.24 11.77 8.75
C ILE A 300 -1.12 12.26 9.92
N ASN A 301 -1.27 13.57 10.07
CA ASN A 301 -2.07 14.16 11.15
C ASN A 301 -3.54 13.74 11.04
N VAL A 302 -4.12 13.78 9.83
CA VAL A 302 -5.52 13.36 9.59
C VAL A 302 -5.69 11.86 9.83
N SER A 303 -4.72 11.03 9.45
CA SER A 303 -4.75 9.58 9.74
C SER A 303 -4.79 9.29 11.24
N GLN A 304 -4.00 10.01 12.04
CA GLN A 304 -4.01 9.85 13.51
C GLN A 304 -5.34 10.29 14.13
N GLN A 305 -5.94 11.37 13.62
CA GLN A 305 -7.27 11.81 14.05
C GLN A 305 -8.36 10.80 13.65
N ALA A 306 -8.26 10.22 12.45
CA ALA A 306 -9.14 9.15 11.98
C ALA A 306 -9.08 7.91 12.88
N GLU A 307 -7.87 7.48 13.29
CA GLU A 307 -7.70 6.37 14.24
C GLU A 307 -8.33 6.68 15.60
N SER A 308 -8.15 7.91 16.08
CA SER A 308 -8.77 8.38 17.34
C SER A 308 -10.30 8.38 17.25
N LEU A 309 -10.87 8.79 16.10
CA LEU A 309 -12.31 8.76 15.84
C LEU A 309 -12.86 7.32 15.82
N VAL A 310 -12.20 6.41 15.12
CA VAL A 310 -12.57 4.98 15.08
C VAL A 310 -12.59 4.38 16.48
N LYS A 311 -11.56 4.69 17.28
CA LYS A 311 -11.50 4.25 18.67
C LYS A 311 -12.66 4.81 19.49
N ALA A 312 -12.93 6.10 19.40
CA ALA A 312 -14.05 6.71 20.12
C ALA A 312 -15.41 6.10 19.72
N GLN A 313 -15.63 5.81 18.43
CA GLN A 313 -16.84 5.14 17.95
C GLN A 313 -16.97 3.71 18.47
N GLN A 314 -15.86 2.97 18.55
CA GLN A 314 -15.83 1.66 19.18
C GLN A 314 -16.21 1.74 20.66
N ASP A 315 -15.58 2.65 21.41
CA ASP A 315 -15.80 2.83 22.85
C ASP A 315 -17.26 3.20 23.17
N ILE A 316 -17.89 4.03 22.32
CA ILE A 316 -19.33 4.35 22.43
C ILE A 316 -20.18 3.09 22.24
N GLY A 317 -19.89 2.29 21.21
CA GLY A 317 -20.61 1.04 20.96
C GLY A 317 -20.48 0.04 22.10
N GLU A 318 -19.30 -0.07 22.70
CA GLU A 318 -19.05 -0.95 23.86
C GLU A 318 -19.77 -0.46 25.11
N THR A 319 -19.65 0.84 25.43
CA THR A 319 -20.32 1.47 26.57
C THR A 319 -21.84 1.32 26.47
N MET A 320 -22.41 1.54 25.28
CA MET A 320 -23.84 1.36 25.03
C MET A 320 -24.29 -0.10 25.24
N GLY A 321 -23.43 -1.06 24.87
CA GLY A 321 -23.69 -2.47 25.13
C GLY A 321 -23.69 -2.81 26.61
N GLN A 322 -22.73 -2.26 27.37
CA GLN A 322 -22.66 -2.42 28.83
C GLN A 322 -23.86 -1.80 29.52
N LEU A 323 -24.31 -0.62 29.08
CA LEU A 323 -25.54 0.02 29.56
C LEU A 323 -26.76 -0.88 29.36
N GLY A 324 -26.91 -1.44 28.15
CA GLY A 324 -27.99 -2.39 27.87
C GLY A 324 -27.96 -3.62 28.79
N LEU A 325 -26.79 -4.21 29.01
CA LEU A 325 -26.63 -5.35 29.92
C LEU A 325 -26.94 -4.99 31.39
N ALA A 326 -26.61 -3.78 31.83
CA ALA A 326 -26.96 -3.30 33.16
C ALA A 326 -28.48 -3.21 33.33
N PHE A 327 -29.19 -2.65 32.34
CA PHE A 327 -30.66 -2.61 32.36
C PHE A 327 -31.30 -4.00 32.26
N VAL A 328 -30.73 -4.95 31.53
CA VAL A 328 -31.19 -6.36 31.55
C VAL A 328 -31.11 -6.95 32.96
N LYS A 329 -29.99 -6.75 33.67
CA LYS A 329 -29.82 -7.24 35.05
C LYS A 329 -30.83 -6.59 36.00
N LEU A 330 -31.03 -5.28 35.87
CA LEU A 330 -31.96 -4.54 36.71
C LEU A 330 -33.42 -4.95 36.44
N THR A 331 -33.79 -5.15 35.18
CA THR A 331 -35.09 -5.69 34.77
C THR A 331 -35.36 -7.05 35.39
N LYS A 332 -34.37 -7.95 35.35
CA LYS A 332 -34.48 -9.28 35.93
C LYS A 332 -34.73 -9.20 37.44
N PHE A 333 -33.95 -8.39 38.15
CA PHE A 333 -34.11 -8.18 39.59
C PHE A 333 -35.50 -7.60 39.93
N GLU A 334 -35.93 -6.54 39.25
CA GLU A 334 -37.26 -5.96 39.50
C GLU A 334 -38.40 -6.93 39.19
N THR A 335 -38.27 -7.77 38.16
CA THR A 335 -39.29 -8.77 37.81
C THR A 335 -39.39 -9.87 38.88
N GLU A 336 -38.25 -10.32 39.42
CA GLU A 336 -38.19 -11.35 40.46
C GLU A 336 -38.77 -10.85 41.80
N GLU A 337 -38.54 -9.57 42.14
CA GLU A 337 -38.97 -8.95 43.40
C GLU A 337 -40.31 -8.16 43.30
N ALA A 338 -40.99 -8.20 42.14
CA ALA A 338 -42.19 -7.40 41.90
C ALA A 338 -43.42 -7.91 42.69
N ILE A 339 -43.85 -7.11 43.67
CA ILE A 339 -45.08 -7.32 44.45
C ILE A 339 -46.25 -6.58 43.80
N TYR A 340 -46.02 -5.35 43.33
CA TYR A 340 -47.05 -4.46 42.79
C TYR A 340 -47.02 -4.37 41.27
N ASP A 341 -48.17 -4.12 40.64
CA ASP A 341 -48.27 -3.98 39.18
C ASP A 341 -47.45 -2.79 38.64
N SER A 342 -47.29 -1.72 39.42
CA SER A 342 -46.43 -0.59 39.07
C SER A 342 -44.96 -0.99 38.90
N GLN A 343 -44.47 -1.96 39.67
CA GLN A 343 -43.10 -2.48 39.54
C GLN A 343 -42.96 -3.33 38.28
N ARG A 344 -43.99 -4.13 37.93
CA ARG A 344 -44.00 -4.92 36.70
C ARG A 344 -44.00 -4.03 35.45
N THR A 345 -44.75 -2.93 35.47
CA THR A 345 -44.73 -1.93 34.39
C THR A 345 -43.35 -1.28 34.25
N CYS A 346 -42.75 -0.85 35.37
CA CYS A 346 -41.39 -0.28 35.37
C CYS A 346 -40.35 -1.25 34.81
N ALA A 347 -40.41 -2.53 35.21
CA ALA A 347 -39.52 -3.56 34.69
C ALA A 347 -39.70 -3.77 33.18
N ALA A 348 -40.94 -3.75 32.67
CA ALA A 348 -41.20 -3.86 31.23
C ALA A 348 -40.64 -2.68 30.44
N ASP A 349 -40.84 -1.45 30.91
CA ASP A 349 -40.30 -0.25 30.27
C ASP A 349 -38.76 -0.26 30.28
N MET A 350 -38.16 -0.71 31.37
CA MET A 350 -36.72 -0.87 31.50
C MET A 350 -36.15 -1.96 30.57
N LYS A 351 -36.91 -3.04 30.32
CA LYS A 351 -36.58 -4.05 29.31
C LYS A 351 -36.49 -3.44 27.91
N ASN A 352 -37.39 -2.51 27.58
CA ASN A 352 -37.40 -1.84 26.29
C ASN A 352 -36.16 -0.93 26.15
N VAL A 353 -35.82 -0.16 27.19
CA VAL A 353 -34.56 0.62 27.25
C VAL A 353 -33.34 -0.29 27.08
N ALA A 354 -33.31 -1.44 27.76
CA ALA A 354 -32.22 -2.41 27.65
C ALA A 354 -32.03 -2.91 26.21
N THR A 355 -33.15 -3.26 25.57
CA THR A 355 -33.18 -3.77 24.19
C THR A 355 -32.73 -2.70 23.20
N ALA A 356 -33.20 -1.46 23.37
CA ALA A 356 -32.79 -0.32 22.56
C ALA A 356 -31.29 -0.01 22.68
N ALA A 357 -30.74 -0.03 23.90
CA ALA A 357 -29.31 0.16 24.13
C ALA A 357 -28.47 -0.95 23.45
N VAL A 358 -28.85 -2.23 23.58
CA VAL A 358 -28.15 -3.32 22.89
C VAL A 358 -28.24 -3.17 21.36
N LYS A 359 -29.40 -2.73 20.83
CA LYS A 359 -29.58 -2.47 19.41
C LYS A 359 -28.72 -1.30 18.92
N ALA A 360 -28.67 -0.19 19.67
CA ALA A 360 -27.81 0.95 19.38
C ALA A 360 -26.32 0.56 19.40
N SER A 361 -25.90 -0.27 20.36
CA SER A 361 -24.54 -0.83 20.43
C SER A 361 -24.15 -1.58 19.14
N ARG A 362 -25.05 -2.42 18.60
CA ARG A 362 -24.84 -3.13 17.33
C ARG A 362 -24.69 -2.16 16.16
N LEU A 363 -25.57 -1.16 16.08
CA LEU A 363 -25.51 -0.11 15.05
C LEU A 363 -24.19 0.69 15.11
N TYR A 364 -23.68 1.01 16.32
CA TYR A 364 -22.38 1.67 16.47
C TYR A 364 -21.23 0.80 15.98
N ARG A 365 -21.27 -0.51 16.27
CA ARG A 365 -20.25 -1.46 15.78
C ARG A 365 -20.24 -1.58 14.26
N GLU A 366 -21.42 -1.66 13.64
CA GLU A 366 -21.56 -1.68 12.19
C GLU A 366 -21.09 -0.38 11.54
N LEU A 367 -21.48 0.77 12.12
CA LEU A 367 -20.99 2.08 11.70
C LEU A 367 -19.47 2.16 11.78
N ASN A 368 -18.87 1.74 12.89
CA ASN A 368 -17.43 1.77 13.07
C ASN A 368 -16.69 0.93 12.01
N ALA A 369 -17.22 -0.25 11.66
CA ALA A 369 -16.67 -1.07 10.58
C ALA A 369 -16.70 -0.35 9.21
N GLN A 370 -17.78 0.39 8.93
CA GLN A 370 -17.85 1.23 7.74
C GLN A 370 -16.90 2.44 7.79
N THR A 371 -16.77 3.08 8.95
CA THR A 371 -15.83 4.19 9.16
C THR A 371 -14.40 3.74 8.86
N VAL A 372 -13.97 2.59 9.40
CA VAL A 372 -12.64 2.01 9.12
C VAL A 372 -12.45 1.78 7.61
N LYS A 373 -13.47 1.23 6.93
CA LYS A 373 -13.40 0.96 5.48
C LYS A 373 -13.20 2.25 4.67
N HIS A 374 -13.90 3.33 5.00
CA HIS A 374 -13.73 4.60 4.31
C HIS A 374 -12.36 5.22 4.62
N LEU A 375 -11.96 5.22 5.90
CA LEU A 375 -10.72 5.86 6.34
C LEU A 375 -9.45 5.09 5.95
N ASP A 376 -9.52 3.81 5.57
CA ASP A 376 -8.39 3.05 4.99
C ASP A 376 -7.76 3.79 3.79
N LYS A 377 -8.56 4.61 3.08
CA LYS A 377 -8.09 5.45 1.98
C LYS A 377 -6.97 6.42 2.39
N LEU A 378 -6.96 6.90 3.64
CA LEU A 378 -5.87 7.73 4.17
C LEU A 378 -4.55 6.94 4.25
N HIS A 379 -4.59 5.72 4.79
CA HIS A 379 -3.43 4.82 4.85
C HIS A 379 -2.97 4.40 3.44
N GLU A 380 -3.89 4.27 2.48
CA GLU A 380 -3.52 4.05 1.08
C GLU A 380 -2.64 5.17 0.53
N TYR A 381 -3.01 6.42 0.77
CA TYR A 381 -2.24 7.58 0.30
C TYR A 381 -0.94 7.78 1.06
N LEU A 382 -0.87 7.41 2.36
CA LEU A 382 0.41 7.36 3.09
C LEU A 382 1.39 6.38 2.42
N GLY A 383 0.89 5.20 2.04
CA GLY A 383 1.69 4.25 1.26
C GLY A 383 2.10 4.78 -0.11
N MET A 384 1.24 5.56 -0.78
CA MET A 384 1.56 6.20 -2.06
C MET A 384 2.63 7.29 -1.91
N MET A 385 2.68 8.04 -0.80
CA MET A 385 3.72 9.04 -0.56
C MET A 385 5.13 8.43 -0.55
N LEU A 386 5.27 7.19 -0.07
CA LEU A 386 6.55 6.49 -0.16
C LEU A 386 6.94 6.17 -1.62
N ALA A 387 5.98 5.83 -2.49
CA ALA A 387 6.23 5.64 -3.92
C ALA A 387 6.63 6.97 -4.60
N VAL A 388 5.98 8.07 -4.25
CA VAL A 388 6.33 9.43 -4.70
C VAL A 388 7.76 9.77 -4.29
N ASN A 389 8.13 9.54 -3.03
CA ASN A 389 9.46 9.81 -2.51
C ASN A 389 10.55 8.98 -3.24
N ASN A 390 10.27 7.71 -3.55
CA ASN A 390 11.17 6.89 -4.37
C ASN A 390 11.34 7.45 -5.79
N ALA A 391 10.24 7.83 -6.44
CA ALA A 391 10.28 8.40 -7.79
C ALA A 391 11.02 9.75 -7.85
N PHE A 392 10.93 10.57 -6.80
CA PHE A 392 11.73 11.79 -6.67
C PHE A 392 13.20 11.49 -6.40
N SER A 393 13.50 10.45 -5.62
CA SER A 393 14.86 10.00 -5.43
C SER A 393 15.48 9.48 -6.73
N ASP A 394 14.68 8.84 -7.59
CA ASP A 394 15.11 8.43 -8.95
C ASP A 394 15.54 9.64 -9.78
N ARG A 395 14.71 10.69 -9.78
CA ARG A 395 15.01 11.94 -10.48
C ARG A 395 16.29 12.58 -9.98
N SER A 396 16.44 12.73 -8.66
CA SER A 396 17.65 13.29 -8.06
C SER A 396 18.89 12.45 -8.39
N SER A 397 18.76 11.12 -8.43
CA SER A 397 19.86 10.22 -8.80
C SER A 397 20.24 10.38 -10.28
N ALA A 398 19.27 10.47 -11.18
CA ALA A 398 19.52 10.67 -12.61
C ALA A 398 20.17 12.04 -12.88
N PHE A 399 19.72 13.09 -12.20
CA PHE A 399 20.32 14.42 -12.27
C PHE A 399 21.77 14.42 -11.78
N LEU A 400 22.05 13.73 -10.68
CA LEU A 400 23.40 13.58 -10.15
C LEU A 400 24.34 12.90 -11.15
N THR A 401 23.86 11.87 -11.87
CA THR A 401 24.64 11.23 -12.95
C THR A 401 24.98 12.22 -14.06
N VAL A 402 24.01 13.03 -14.51
CA VAL A 402 24.25 14.09 -15.52
C VAL A 402 25.31 15.07 -15.05
N GLN A 403 25.19 15.59 -13.83
CA GLN A 403 26.16 16.54 -13.28
C GLN A 403 27.57 15.94 -13.12
N THR A 404 27.65 14.68 -12.70
CA THR A 404 28.93 13.97 -12.55
C THR A 404 29.65 13.90 -13.91
N LEU A 405 28.95 13.46 -14.95
CA LEU A 405 29.53 13.34 -16.29
C LEU A 405 29.91 14.70 -16.91
N LEU A 406 29.11 15.75 -16.66
CA LEU A 406 29.46 17.12 -17.06
C LEU A 406 30.74 17.61 -16.37
N SER A 407 30.88 17.34 -15.06
CA SER A 407 32.09 17.67 -14.32
C SER A 407 33.30 16.90 -14.83
N ASP A 408 33.14 15.62 -15.16
CA ASP A 408 34.22 14.78 -15.68
C ASP A 408 34.66 15.27 -17.07
N LEU A 409 33.72 15.62 -17.95
CA LEU A 409 34.00 16.24 -19.25
C LEU A 409 34.78 17.55 -19.11
N SER A 410 34.37 18.42 -18.19
CA SER A 410 35.10 19.67 -17.91
C SER A 410 36.54 19.40 -17.47
N SER A 411 36.74 18.40 -16.60
CA SER A 411 38.08 18.01 -16.14
C SER A 411 38.95 17.45 -17.26
N LEU A 412 38.37 16.61 -18.14
CA LEU A 412 39.06 16.03 -19.30
C LEU A 412 39.44 17.12 -20.30
N HIS A 413 38.53 18.05 -20.62
CA HIS A 413 38.82 19.19 -21.48
C HIS A 413 39.96 20.06 -20.93
N SER A 414 39.94 20.39 -19.62
CA SER A 414 41.03 21.16 -18.99
C SER A 414 42.37 20.43 -19.05
N ARG A 415 42.37 19.09 -18.92
CA ARG A 415 43.58 18.27 -19.00
C ARG A 415 44.13 18.20 -20.42
N ILE A 416 43.25 18.11 -21.43
CA ILE A 416 43.62 18.19 -22.85
C ILE A 416 44.27 19.55 -23.14
N GLU A 417 43.62 20.66 -22.75
CA GLU A 417 44.12 22.03 -22.97
C GLU A 417 45.51 22.23 -22.35
N LYS A 418 45.73 21.74 -21.12
CA LYS A 418 47.05 21.79 -20.46
C LYS A 418 48.11 21.00 -21.21
N LEU A 419 47.78 19.81 -21.72
CA LEU A 419 48.73 19.00 -22.50
C LEU A 419 49.02 19.61 -23.88
N GLU A 420 48.02 20.18 -24.54
CA GLU A 420 48.17 20.88 -25.82
C GLU A 420 49.07 22.11 -25.66
N ALA A 421 48.83 22.93 -24.63
CA ALA A 421 49.67 24.09 -24.29
C ALA A 421 51.10 23.70 -23.89
N ALA A 422 51.30 22.52 -23.30
CA ALA A 422 52.64 21.99 -22.99
C ALA A 422 53.34 21.37 -24.21
N SER A 423 52.59 20.85 -25.17
CA SER A 423 53.11 20.26 -26.42
C SER A 423 53.52 21.32 -27.43
N SER A 424 52.78 22.43 -27.53
CA SER A 424 53.08 23.54 -28.46
C SER A 424 54.39 24.28 -28.16
N LYS A 425 54.94 24.14 -26.94
CA LYS A 425 56.21 24.74 -26.52
C LYS A 425 57.45 23.98 -27.02
N ILE A 426 57.30 22.78 -27.59
CA ILE A 426 58.40 21.94 -28.07
C ILE A 426 58.34 21.86 -29.60
N PHE A 427 59.35 22.40 -30.28
CA PHE A 427 59.45 22.35 -31.74
C PHE A 427 59.59 20.89 -32.21
N GLY A 428 58.64 20.41 -33.02
CA GLY A 428 58.57 19.03 -33.52
C GLY A 428 57.54 18.13 -32.82
N GLY A 429 56.95 18.55 -31.70
CA GLY A 429 55.89 17.83 -30.99
C GLY A 429 56.35 16.52 -30.34
N ASP A 430 56.08 16.34 -29.06
CA ASP A 430 56.37 15.07 -28.38
C ASP A 430 55.34 14.02 -28.83
N SER A 431 55.75 13.08 -29.70
CA SER A 431 54.89 12.02 -30.26
C SER A 431 54.14 11.22 -29.17
N SER A 432 54.73 11.09 -27.98
CA SER A 432 54.10 10.44 -26.83
C SER A 432 52.95 11.28 -26.23
N ARG A 433 53.10 12.61 -26.19
CA ARG A 433 52.05 13.54 -25.72
C ARG A 433 50.91 13.66 -26.73
N ILE A 434 51.23 13.66 -28.03
CA ILE A 434 50.23 13.65 -29.10
C ILE A 434 49.36 12.39 -28.98
N ARG A 435 49.96 11.21 -28.79
CA ARG A 435 49.22 9.96 -28.55
C ARG A 435 48.33 10.04 -27.31
N LYS A 436 48.83 10.63 -26.21
CA LYS A 436 48.07 10.80 -24.96
C LYS A 436 46.91 11.78 -25.10
N ILE A 437 47.08 12.85 -25.88
CA ILE A 437 45.99 13.79 -26.23
C ILE A 437 44.91 13.04 -27.01
N GLU A 438 45.29 12.22 -27.99
CA GLU A 438 44.34 11.44 -28.78
C GLU A 438 43.56 10.42 -27.92
N GLU A 439 44.24 9.72 -27.01
CA GLU A 439 43.59 8.80 -26.04
C GLU A 439 42.60 9.52 -25.10
N MET A 440 42.96 10.73 -24.62
CA MET A 440 42.04 11.53 -23.81
C MET A 440 40.87 12.09 -24.64
N ARG A 441 41.08 12.43 -25.91
CA ARG A 441 40.00 12.84 -26.83
C ARG A 441 39.01 11.71 -27.08
N GLU A 442 39.50 10.47 -27.19
CA GLU A 442 38.61 9.30 -27.27
C GLU A 442 37.83 9.10 -25.96
N THR A 443 38.48 9.25 -24.80
CA THR A 443 37.79 9.24 -23.50
C THR A 443 36.72 10.33 -23.41
N VAL A 444 37.00 11.55 -23.91
CA VAL A 444 36.01 12.64 -23.99
C VAL A 444 34.83 12.24 -24.85
N ARG A 445 35.07 11.65 -26.03
CA ARG A 445 34.00 11.20 -26.92
C ARG A 445 33.07 10.20 -26.23
N VAL A 446 33.64 9.15 -25.61
CA VAL A 446 32.87 8.14 -24.87
C VAL A 446 32.10 8.77 -23.69
N THR A 447 32.71 9.72 -22.98
CA THR A 447 32.07 10.40 -21.85
C THR A 447 30.95 11.34 -22.31
N GLU A 448 31.10 12.00 -23.47
CA GLU A 448 30.07 12.85 -24.08
C GLU A 448 28.86 12.01 -24.50
N ASP A 449 29.10 10.86 -25.12
CA ASP A 449 28.04 9.89 -25.46
C ASP A 449 27.32 9.39 -24.20
N ALA A 450 28.06 9.05 -23.15
CA ALA A 450 27.50 8.67 -21.85
C ALA A 450 26.67 9.79 -21.22
N LYS A 451 27.13 11.05 -21.29
CA LYS A 451 26.40 12.23 -20.81
C LYS A 451 25.14 12.46 -21.61
N ASN A 452 25.16 12.26 -22.93
CA ASN A 452 23.97 12.37 -23.78
C ASN A 452 22.95 11.25 -23.48
N CYS A 453 23.41 10.04 -23.13
CA CYS A 453 22.55 8.97 -22.60
C CYS A 453 21.94 9.36 -21.25
N ALA A 454 22.74 9.88 -20.31
CA ALA A 454 22.29 10.28 -18.98
C ALA A 454 21.26 11.42 -19.02
N ILE A 455 21.45 12.40 -19.91
CA ILE A 455 20.48 13.49 -20.10
C ILE A 455 19.14 12.94 -20.60
N ARG A 456 19.15 12.05 -21.60
CA ARG A 456 17.92 11.41 -22.09
C ARG A 456 17.19 10.65 -20.99
N GLU A 457 17.93 9.96 -20.13
CA GLU A 457 17.34 9.24 -19.00
C GLU A 457 16.76 10.19 -17.94
N TYR A 458 17.48 11.26 -17.60
CA TYR A 458 16.98 12.28 -16.67
C TYR A 458 15.70 12.95 -17.20
N GLU A 459 15.66 13.33 -18.48
CA GLU A 459 14.46 13.91 -19.10
C GLU A 459 13.30 12.91 -19.12
N ARG A 460 13.56 11.61 -19.38
CA ARG A 460 12.55 10.54 -19.28
C ARG A 460 11.96 10.46 -17.87
N VAL A 461 12.80 10.44 -16.84
CA VAL A 461 12.35 10.36 -15.43
C VAL A 461 11.58 11.63 -15.02
N LYS A 462 12.05 12.80 -15.46
CA LYS A 462 11.38 14.08 -15.25
C LYS A 462 9.97 14.11 -15.87
N GLU A 463 9.84 13.63 -17.10
CA GLU A 463 8.55 13.51 -17.79
C GLU A 463 7.61 12.52 -17.08
N ASN A 464 8.13 11.35 -16.68
CA ASN A 464 7.36 10.36 -15.92
C ASN A 464 6.84 10.97 -14.61
N ASN A 465 7.70 11.61 -13.82
CA ASN A 465 7.29 12.29 -12.58
C ASN A 465 6.19 13.33 -12.82
N ARG A 466 6.27 14.12 -13.90
CA ARG A 466 5.25 15.13 -14.23
C ARG A 466 3.90 14.46 -14.48
N ASN A 467 3.85 13.46 -15.35
CA ASN A 467 2.62 12.75 -15.70
C ASN A 467 2.00 12.03 -14.48
N GLU A 468 2.85 11.48 -13.62
CA GLU A 468 2.41 10.81 -12.39
C GLU A 468 1.89 11.78 -11.33
N LEU A 469 2.46 12.98 -11.23
CA LEU A 469 1.95 14.05 -10.37
C LEU A 469 0.54 14.46 -10.78
N GLU A 470 0.32 14.67 -12.09
CA GLU A 470 -0.99 15.04 -12.63
C GLU A 470 -2.01 13.91 -12.41
N ARG A 471 -1.61 12.65 -12.64
CA ARG A 471 -2.47 11.49 -12.37
C ARG A 471 -2.84 11.42 -10.90
N LEU A 472 -1.84 11.50 -10.00
CA LEU A 472 -2.05 11.43 -8.56
C LEU A 472 -2.95 12.55 -8.06
N ASP A 473 -2.78 13.77 -8.55
CA ASP A 473 -3.63 14.90 -8.15
C ASP A 473 -5.11 14.66 -8.51
N LYS A 474 -5.37 14.07 -9.69
CA LYS A 474 -6.72 13.71 -10.13
C LYS A 474 -7.29 12.55 -9.31
N GLU A 475 -6.55 11.46 -9.17
CA GLU A 475 -6.97 10.28 -8.41
C GLU A 475 -7.23 10.66 -6.94
N ARG A 476 -6.37 11.49 -6.33
CA ARG A 476 -6.53 11.99 -4.96
C ARG A 476 -7.84 12.72 -4.78
N HIS A 477 -8.17 13.61 -5.70
CA HIS A 477 -9.40 14.39 -5.63
C HIS A 477 -10.62 13.45 -5.62
N ASP A 478 -10.72 12.57 -6.62
CA ASP A 478 -11.86 11.67 -6.77
C ASP A 478 -11.97 10.71 -5.58
N ASP A 479 -10.86 10.13 -5.14
CA ASP A 479 -10.80 9.20 -4.02
C ASP A 479 -11.23 9.84 -2.70
N PHE A 480 -10.73 11.04 -2.40
CA PHE A 480 -11.03 11.70 -1.12
C PHE A 480 -12.47 12.23 -1.09
N VAL A 481 -13.00 12.69 -2.22
CA VAL A 481 -14.42 13.05 -2.33
C VAL A 481 -15.31 11.82 -2.10
N ASN A 482 -14.98 10.69 -2.73
CA ASN A 482 -15.74 9.45 -2.54
C ASN A 482 -15.64 8.90 -1.12
N MET A 483 -14.44 8.95 -0.52
CA MET A 483 -14.21 8.59 0.89
C MET A 483 -15.10 9.44 1.82
N LEU A 484 -15.03 10.77 1.70
CA LEU A 484 -15.78 11.68 2.57
C LEU A 484 -17.29 11.53 2.38
N LYS A 485 -17.74 11.39 1.12
CA LYS A 485 -19.15 11.14 0.81
C LYS A 485 -19.63 9.84 1.46
N GLY A 486 -18.89 8.75 1.27
CA GLY A 486 -19.22 7.46 1.88
C GLY A 486 -19.25 7.52 3.41
N PHE A 487 -18.27 8.19 4.00
CA PHE A 487 -18.21 8.43 5.44
C PHE A 487 -19.44 9.20 5.95
N VAL A 488 -19.75 10.36 5.36
CA VAL A 488 -20.87 11.21 5.79
C VAL A 488 -22.22 10.52 5.60
N VAL A 489 -22.43 9.85 4.46
CA VAL A 489 -23.68 9.12 4.18
C VAL A 489 -23.92 8.03 5.22
N ASN A 490 -22.87 7.26 5.56
CA ASN A 490 -23.00 6.24 6.59
C ASN A 490 -23.20 6.85 7.99
N GLN A 491 -22.49 7.91 8.35
CA GLN A 491 -22.70 8.59 9.63
C GLN A 491 -24.16 9.05 9.79
N ALA A 492 -24.71 9.74 8.77
CA ALA A 492 -26.09 10.20 8.78
C ALA A 492 -27.10 9.04 8.83
N GLY A 493 -26.94 8.03 7.98
CA GLY A 493 -27.86 6.90 7.91
C GLY A 493 -27.88 6.05 9.18
N TYR A 494 -26.74 5.85 9.85
CA TYR A 494 -26.72 5.15 11.13
C TYR A 494 -27.24 6.03 12.28
N ALA A 495 -26.99 7.34 12.27
CA ALA A 495 -27.56 8.25 13.25
C ALA A 495 -29.09 8.26 13.19
N GLU A 496 -29.68 8.27 11.99
CA GLU A 496 -31.13 8.18 11.79
C GLU A 496 -31.70 6.84 12.31
N LYS A 497 -31.05 5.71 11.99
CA LYS A 497 -31.43 4.40 12.53
C LYS A 497 -31.40 4.37 14.06
N MET A 498 -30.38 4.97 14.67
CA MET A 498 -30.28 5.06 16.13
C MET A 498 -31.36 5.99 16.71
N ALA A 499 -31.66 7.11 16.05
CA ALA A 499 -32.70 8.03 16.48
C ALA A 499 -34.07 7.34 16.52
N ILE A 500 -34.43 6.57 15.48
CA ILE A 500 -35.68 5.79 15.44
C ILE A 500 -35.77 4.80 16.60
N VAL A 501 -34.66 4.15 16.96
CA VAL A 501 -34.60 3.22 18.11
C VAL A 501 -34.91 3.95 19.42
N TRP A 502 -34.35 5.14 19.63
CA TRP A 502 -34.60 5.92 20.84
C TRP A 502 -35.96 6.60 20.85
N GLU A 503 -36.48 7.02 19.71
CA GLU A 503 -37.82 7.58 19.56
C GLU A 503 -38.88 6.56 19.93
N THR A 504 -38.72 5.30 19.49
CA THR A 504 -39.61 4.19 19.90
C THR A 504 -39.67 4.06 21.43
N VAL A 505 -38.52 4.10 22.10
CA VAL A 505 -38.47 4.05 23.58
C VAL A 505 -39.14 5.26 24.21
N ALA A 506 -38.93 6.46 23.65
CA ALA A 506 -39.54 7.69 24.16
C ALA A 506 -41.07 7.68 24.04
N GLU A 507 -41.61 7.12 22.94
CA GLU A 507 -43.04 6.94 22.73
C GLU A 507 -43.65 5.94 23.71
N GLU A 508 -43.02 4.77 23.84
CA GLU A 508 -43.43 3.69 24.76
C GLU A 508 -43.44 4.17 26.23
N THR A 509 -42.50 5.05 26.59
CA THR A 509 -42.37 5.60 27.96
C THR A 509 -43.06 6.96 28.15
N SER A 510 -43.80 7.46 27.15
CA SER A 510 -44.46 8.78 27.20
C SER A 510 -45.47 8.96 28.34
N GLY A 511 -45.95 7.85 28.92
CA GLY A 511 -46.82 7.85 30.10
C GLY A 511 -46.19 8.49 31.35
N TYR A 512 -44.86 8.50 31.46
CA TYR A 512 -44.15 9.16 32.56
C TYR A 512 -44.16 10.69 32.46
N ALA A 513 -44.23 11.25 31.26
CA ALA A 513 -44.22 12.69 31.03
C ALA A 513 -45.59 13.36 31.26
N LYS A 514 -46.67 12.57 31.32
CA LYS A 514 -48.06 13.05 31.44
C LYS A 514 -48.59 13.06 32.89
N LYS A 515 -47.72 12.89 33.89
CA LYS A 515 -48.07 12.87 35.31
C LYS A 515 -47.69 14.14 36.04
#